data_AF-A0A929B405-F1
#
_entry.id   AF-A0A929B405-F1
#
_cell.length_a   1.000
_cell.length_b   1.000
_cell.length_c   1.000
_cell.angle_alpha   90.00
_cell.angle_beta   90.00
_cell.angle_gamma   90.00
#
_symmetry.space_group_name_H-M   'P 1'
#
loop_
_entity.id
_entity.type
_entity.pdbx_description
1 polymer ?
#
loop_
_entity_poly.entity_id
_entity_poly.type
_entity_poly.pdbx_seq_one_letter_code
_entity_poly.pdbx_strand_id
1 'polypeptide(L)' 'MINTKDLALNYITNESGEKTAVILPMAQFEELLEDLEDLAIVAERRDEPTTSHADLIAEFKQDGII' A
#
# COMPACT_ATOMS: atom_id res chain seq x y z
N MET A 1 -3.53 -4.85 -2.34
CA MET A 1 -4.69 -4.18 -1.72
C MET A 1 -5.63 -5.18 -1.08
N ILE A 2 -5.44 -5.32 0.23
CA ILE A 2 -6.22 -6.12 1.15
C ILE A 2 -7.66 -5.61 1.19
N ASN A 3 -8.59 -6.55 1.14
CA ASN A 3 -10.00 -6.26 1.34
C ASN A 3 -10.29 -6.26 2.84
N THR A 4 -10.75 -5.14 3.36
CA THR A 4 -10.99 -4.96 4.80
C THR A 4 -12.03 -5.91 5.38
N LYS A 5 -12.92 -6.48 4.54
CA LYS A 5 -13.91 -7.49 4.96
C LYS A 5 -13.30 -8.87 5.21
N ASP A 6 -12.11 -9.13 4.66
CA ASP A 6 -11.43 -10.42 4.73
C ASP A 6 -10.37 -10.45 5.86
N LEU A 7 -10.23 -9.35 6.61
CA LEU A 7 -9.34 -9.26 7.76
C LEU A 7 -9.83 -10.17 8.89
N ALA A 8 -8.95 -11.08 9.33
CA ALA A 8 -9.23 -11.98 10.43
C ALA A 8 -8.96 -11.30 11.78
N LEU A 9 -9.75 -10.27 12.09
CA LEU A 9 -9.57 -9.45 13.29
C LEU A 9 -10.09 -10.14 14.55
N ASN A 10 -9.28 -10.13 15.61
CA ASN A 10 -9.76 -10.28 16.98
C ASN A 10 -9.72 -8.92 17.67
N TYR A 11 -10.73 -8.62 18.50
CA TYR A 11 -10.80 -7.34 19.21
C TYR A 11 -10.36 -7.50 20.67
N ILE A 12 -9.59 -6.54 21.16
CA ILE A 12 -9.30 -6.38 22.58
C ILE A 12 -10.31 -5.36 23.14
N THR A 13 -11.02 -5.72 24.20
CA THR A 13 -12.04 -4.88 24.83
C THR A 13 -11.66 -4.51 26.25
N ASN A 14 -11.96 -3.27 26.67
CA ASN A 14 -11.79 -2.82 28.05
C ASN A 14 -12.95 -3.30 28.95
N GLU A 15 -12.91 -2.95 30.24
CA GLU A 15 -13.92 -3.32 31.25
C GLU A 15 -15.33 -2.78 30.94
N SER A 16 -15.41 -1.66 30.22
CA SER A 16 -16.67 -1.06 29.76
C SER A 16 -17.24 -1.75 28.51
N GLY A 17 -16.53 -2.74 27.95
CA GLY A 17 -16.91 -3.44 26.73
C GLY A 17 -16.55 -2.71 25.43
N GLU A 18 -15.81 -1.61 25.52
CA GLU A 18 -15.36 -0.85 24.34
C GLU A 18 -14.14 -1.53 23.71
N LYS A 19 -14.14 -1.61 22.37
CA LYS A 19 -13.01 -2.15 21.58
C LYS A 19 -11.89 -1.12 21.53
N THR A 20 -10.75 -1.42 22.15
CA THR A 20 -9.61 -0.50 22.26
C THR A 20 -8.46 -0.85 21.32
N ALA A 21 -8.36 -2.11 20.88
CA ALA A 21 -7.34 -2.56 19.95
C ALA A 21 -7.79 -3.78 19.15
N VAL A 22 -7.00 -4.15 18.14
CA VAL A 22 -7.18 -5.36 17.33
C VAL A 22 -5.92 -6.21 17.31
N ILE A 23 -6.10 -7.51 17.19
CA ILE A 23 -5.06 -8.48 16.86
C ILE A 23 -5.36 -8.96 15.45
N LEU A 24 -4.36 -8.88 14.58
CA LEU A 24 -4.41 -9.27 13.18
C LEU A 24 -3.29 -10.30 12.92
N PRO A 25 -3.51 -11.35 12.10
CA PRO A 25 -2.43 -12.25 11.69
C PRO A 25 -1.28 -11.45 11.06
N MET A 26 -0.04 -11.84 11.38
CA MET A 26 1.14 -11.07 10.97
C MET A 26 1.18 -10.81 9.46
N ALA A 27 0.90 -11.83 8.65
CA ALA A 27 0.88 -11.69 7.19
C ALA A 27 -0.14 -10.64 6.69
N GLN A 28 -1.32 -10.56 7.31
CA GLN A 28 -2.32 -9.55 6.95
C GLN A 28 -1.94 -8.16 7.45
N PHE A 29 -1.18 -8.06 8.55
CA PHE A 29 -0.65 -6.79 9.02
C PHE A 29 0.46 -6.26 8.10
N GLU A 30 1.38 -7.12 7.67
CA GLU A 30 2.43 -6.78 6.71
C GLU A 30 1.84 -6.34 5.36
N GLU A 31 0.86 -7.09 4.82
CA GLU A 31 0.15 -6.71 3.60
C GLU A 31 -0.57 -5.36 3.74
N LEU A 32 -1.20 -5.10 4.89
CA LEU A 32 -1.84 -3.81 5.16
C LEU A 32 -0.83 -2.65 5.19
N LEU A 33 0.37 -2.88 5.72
CA LEU A 33 1.44 -1.87 5.71
C LEU A 33 1.96 -1.61 4.29
N GLU A 34 2.16 -2.67 3.50
CA GLU A 34 2.57 -2.57 2.09
C GLU A 34 1.56 -1.75 1.28
N ASP A 35 0.26 -2.01 1.45
CA ASP A 35 -0.79 -1.26 0.76
C ASP A 35 -0.83 0.23 1.14
N LEU A 36 -0.53 0.55 2.40
CA LEU A 36 -0.45 1.94 2.86
C LEU A 36 0.76 2.65 2.25
N GLU A 37 1.89 1.96 2.12
CA GLU A 37 3.09 2.46 1.47
C GLU A 37 2.84 2.71 -0.03
N ASP A 38 2.22 1.76 -0.73
CA ASP A 38 1.81 1.93 -2.14
C ASP A 38 0.89 3.15 -2.32
N LEU A 39 -0.10 3.33 -1.46
CA LEU A 39 -1.00 4.48 -1.51
C LEU A 39 -0.28 5.79 -1.20
N ALA A 40 0.69 5.79 -0.29
CA ALA A 40 1.52 6.95 0.00
C ALA A 40 2.34 7.35 -1.23
N ILE A 41 2.98 6.39 -1.90
CA ILE A 41 3.73 6.61 -3.15
C ILE A 41 2.82 7.21 -4.23
N VAL A 42 1.60 6.68 -4.40
CA VAL A 42 0.62 7.25 -5.35
C VAL A 42 0.27 8.69 -5.00
N ALA A 43 0.08 9.00 -3.72
CA ALA A 43 -0.26 10.35 -3.27
C ALA A 43 0.91 11.33 -3.46
N GLU A 44 2.14 10.92 -3.15
CA GLU A 44 3.35 11.72 -3.34
C GLU A 44 3.61 12.05 -4.82
N ARG A 45 3.32 11.10 -5.71
CA ARG A 45 3.52 11.24 -7.16
C ARG A 45 2.31 11.80 -7.91
N ARG A 46 1.26 12.21 -7.20
CA ARG A 46 -0.01 12.64 -7.81
C ARG A 46 0.14 13.79 -8.82
N ASP A 47 1.02 14.74 -8.52
CA ASP A 47 1.23 15.94 -9.34
C ASP A 47 2.53 15.86 -10.16
N GLU A 48 3.19 14.69 -10.19
CA GLU A 48 4.38 14.46 -11.01
C GLU A 48 4.00 14.48 -12.50
N PRO A 49 4.76 15.18 -13.36
CA PRO A 49 4.49 15.17 -14.79
C PRO A 49 4.64 13.76 -15.37
N THR A 50 3.68 13.38 -16.21
CA THR A 50 3.74 12.10 -16.94
C THR A 50 4.69 12.19 -18.13
N THR A 51 5.37 11.10 -18.46
CA THR A 51 6.13 10.96 -19.72
C THR A 51 5.37 10.10 -20.72
N SER A 52 5.61 10.29 -22.01
CA SER A 52 5.03 9.40 -23.03
C SER A 52 5.77 8.06 -23.04
N HIS A 53 5.08 6.99 -23.43
CA HIS A 53 5.73 5.69 -23.59
C HIS A 53 6.88 5.71 -24.60
N ALA A 54 6.78 6.54 -25.66
CA ALA A 54 7.84 6.65 -26.66
C ALA A 54 9.11 7.30 -26.08
N ASP A 55 8.95 8.35 -25.28
CA ASP A 55 10.06 9.04 -24.62
C ASP A 55 10.74 8.14 -23.59
N LEU A 56 9.95 7.40 -22.80
CA LEU A 56 10.47 6.41 -21.85
C LEU A 56 11.32 5.32 -22.53
N ILE A 57 10.84 4.77 -23.66
CA ILE A 57 11.59 3.75 -24.43
C ILE A 57 12.87 4.34 -25.04
N ALA A 58 12.85 5.60 -25.46
CA ALA A 58 14.04 6.28 -25.97
C ALA A 58 15.10 6.45 -24.86
N GLU A 59 14.67 6.87 -23.67
CA GLU A 59 15.53 6.98 -22.47
C GLU A 59 16.15 5.62 -22.11
N PHE A 60 15.36 4.56 -22.04
CA PHE A 60 15.88 3.22 -21.67
C PHE A 60 16.91 2.66 -22.67
N LYS A 61 16.73 2.92 -23.97
CA LYS A 61 17.73 2.56 -24.99
C LYS A 61 19.01 3.37 -24.86
N GLN A 62 18.87 4.67 -24.54
CA GLN A 62 20.01 5.54 -24.31
C GLN A 62 20.83 5.09 -23.09
N ASP A 63 20.15 4.62 -22.04
CA ASP A 63 20.76 4.12 -20.82
C ASP A 63 21.31 2.68 -20.95
N GLY A 64 21.04 2.00 -22.07
CA GLY A 64 21.48 0.62 -22.33
C GLY A 64 20.79 -0.43 -21.46
N ILE A 65 19.62 -0.10 -20.90
CA ILE A 65 18.78 -1.01 -20.14
C ILE A 65 18.11 -2.01 -21.10
N ILE A 66 17.76 -1.55 -22.32
CA ILE A 66 17.13 -2.33 -23.41
C ILE A 66 17.75 -2.04 -24.77
#